data_AF-A0A6H0ZMH9-F1
#
_entry.id   AF-A0A6H0ZMH9-F1
#
_cell.length_a   1.000
_cell.length_b   1.000
_cell.length_c   1.000
_cell.angle_alpha   90.00
_cell.angle_beta   90.00
_cell.angle_gamma   90.00
#
_symmetry.space_group_name_H-M   'P 1'
#
loop_
_entity.id
_entity.type
_entity.pdbx_description
1 polymer ?
#
loop_
_entity_poly.entity_id
_entity_poly.type
_entity_poly.pdbx_seq_one_letter_code
_entity_poly.pdbx_strand_id
1 'polypeptide(L)' 'MTGADHQHSETVITAAQWLAEQNPIPTPIIPNLRERFGLSALEACEAAALSNKYKVWRRAHG' A
#
# COMPACT_ATOMS: atom_id res chain seq x y z
N MET A 1 18.13 8.93 15.74
CA MET A 1 16.86 8.19 15.88
C MET A 1 16.04 8.45 14.63
N THR A 2 16.36 7.76 13.52
CA THR A 2 15.73 8.01 12.20
C THR A 2 15.56 6.73 11.36
N GLY A 3 15.89 5.55 11.90
CA GLY A 3 15.87 4.30 11.13
C GLY A 3 14.48 3.66 11.00
N ALA A 4 13.66 3.74 12.06
CA ALA A 4 12.35 3.08 12.08
C ALA A 4 11.34 3.81 11.19
N ASP A 5 11.22 5.14 11.30
CA ASP A 5 10.24 5.92 10.54
C ASP A 5 10.44 5.82 9.01
N HIS A 6 11.69 5.73 8.56
CA HIS A 6 11.99 5.55 7.13
C HIS A 6 11.55 4.17 6.64
N GLN A 7 11.87 3.11 7.41
CA GLN A 7 11.56 1.74 7.04
C GLN A 7 10.04 1.45 7.02
N HIS A 8 9.28 2.04 7.95
CA HIS A 8 7.81 2.00 7.94
C HIS A 8 7.24 2.66 6.68
N SER A 9 7.78 3.84 6.31
CA SER A 9 7.36 4.57 5.12
C SER A 9 7.61 3.78 3.82
N GLU A 10 8.77 3.12 3.70
CA GLU A 10 9.12 2.29 2.54
C GLU A 10 8.21 1.07 2.39
N THR A 11 7.84 0.44 3.50
CA THR A 11 6.95 -0.74 3.50
C THR A 11 5.54 -0.36 3.06
N VAL A 12 5.02 0.79 3.52
CA VAL A 12 3.72 1.35 3.08
C VAL A 12 3.71 1.65 1.59
N ILE A 13 4.77 2.27 1.06
CA ILE A 13 4.89 2.58 -0.37
C ILE A 13 4.90 1.29 -1.21
N THR A 14 5.70 0.31 -0.79
CA THR A 14 5.79 -0.99 -1.47
C THR A 14 4.44 -1.71 -1.49
N ALA A 15 3.74 -1.73 -0.36
CA ALA A 15 2.41 -2.33 -0.24
C ALA A 15 1.37 -1.62 -1.13
N ALA A 16 1.43 -0.29 -1.22
CA ALA A 16 0.55 0.51 -2.06
C ALA A 16 0.77 0.27 -3.55
N GLN A 17 2.03 0.18 -3.99
CA GLN A 17 2.39 -0.14 -5.37
C GLN A 17 1.87 -1.53 -5.75
N TRP A 18 2.17 -2.53 -4.92
CA TRP A 18 1.69 -3.90 -5.12
C TRP A 18 0.16 -3.96 -5.25
N LEU A 19 -0.58 -3.26 -4.39
CA LEU A 19 -2.05 -3.22 -4.42
C LEU A 19 -2.58 -2.54 -5.69
N ALA A 20 -1.89 -1.51 -6.19
CA ALA A 20 -2.26 -0.82 -7.44
C ALA A 20 -2.07 -1.70 -8.70
N GLU A 21 -1.24 -2.74 -8.60
CA GLU A 21 -1.02 -3.73 -9.66
C GLU A 21 -2.01 -4.90 -9.60
N GLN A 22 -2.72 -5.11 -8.48
CA GLN A 22 -3.63 -6.25 -8.35
C GLN A 22 -4.87 -6.11 -9.24
N ASN A 23 -5.12 -7.15 -10.03
CA ASN A 23 -6.34 -7.34 -10.81
C ASN A 23 -6.69 -8.85 -10.89
N PRO A 24 -7.76 -9.33 -10.20
CA PRO A 24 -8.71 -8.57 -9.40
C PRO A 24 -8.13 -8.06 -8.08
N ILE A 25 -8.75 -7.04 -7.49
CA ILE A 25 -8.33 -6.47 -6.22
C ILE A 25 -8.60 -7.48 -5.09
N PRO A 26 -7.62 -7.77 -4.21
CA PRO A 26 -7.83 -8.69 -3.11
C PRO A 26 -8.87 -8.15 -2.13
N THR A 27 -9.80 -9.00 -1.69
CA THR A 27 -10.80 -8.67 -0.67
C THR A 27 -10.72 -9.69 0.47
N PRO A 28 -10.65 -9.26 1.74
CA PRO A 28 -10.56 -7.89 2.23
C PRO A 28 -9.14 -7.29 2.09
N ILE A 29 -9.04 -6.01 1.70
CA ILE A 29 -7.78 -5.33 1.38
C ILE A 29 -6.87 -5.19 2.61
N ILE A 30 -7.39 -4.62 3.71
CA ILE A 30 -6.59 -4.27 4.88
C ILE A 30 -5.97 -5.51 5.54
N PRO A 31 -6.71 -6.61 5.79
CA PRO A 31 -6.10 -7.85 6.32
C PRO A 31 -5.01 -8.40 5.40
N ASN A 32 -5.25 -8.40 4.07
CA ASN A 32 -4.25 -8.85 3.10
C ASN A 32 -2.94 -8.05 3.20
N LEU A 33 -3.03 -6.72 3.28
CA LEU A 33 -1.85 -5.87 3.40
C LEU A 33 -1.09 -6.11 4.71
N ARG A 34 -1.82 -6.27 5.81
CA ARG A 34 -1.24 -6.55 7.13
C ARG A 34 -0.52 -7.90 7.17
N GLU A 35 -1.16 -8.95 6.68
CA GLU A 35 -0.59 -10.31 6.67
C GLU A 35 0.61 -10.42 5.73
N ARG A 36 0.56 -9.73 4.58
CA ARG A 36 1.60 -9.83 3.54
C ARG A 36 2.83 -9.01 3.83
N PHE A 37 2.66 -7.81 4.40
CA PHE A 37 3.74 -6.85 4.59
C PHE A 37 4.06 -6.56 6.06
N GLY A 38 3.37 -7.21 7.01
CA GLY A 38 3.59 -7.00 8.45
C GLY A 38 3.14 -5.63 8.95
N LEU A 39 2.26 -4.95 8.19
CA LEU A 39 1.82 -3.59 8.50
C LEU A 39 0.89 -3.55 9.72
N SER A 40 0.96 -2.45 10.46
CA SER A 40 -0.11 -2.06 11.39
C SER A 40 -1.40 -1.72 10.64
N ALA A 41 -2.51 -1.63 11.37
CA ALA A 41 -3.79 -1.24 10.77
C ALA A 41 -3.75 0.16 10.15
N LEU A 42 -3.00 1.10 10.75
CA LEU A 42 -2.83 2.45 10.23
C LEU A 42 -2.06 2.44 8.91
N GLU A 43 -0.89 1.80 8.90
CA GLU A 43 -0.04 1.69 7.70
C GLU A 43 -0.76 0.98 6.55
N ALA A 44 -1.55 -0.05 6.84
CA ALA A 44 -2.35 -0.73 5.83
C ALA A 44 -3.44 0.17 5.23
N CYS A 45 -4.08 1.02 6.04
CA CYS A 45 -5.01 2.03 5.55
C CYS A 45 -4.32 3.10 4.69
N GLU A 46 -3.13 3.55 5.10
CA GLU A 46 -2.31 4.49 4.33
C GLU A 46 -1.90 3.89 2.98
N ALA A 47 -1.43 2.64 2.97
CA ALA A 47 -1.07 1.91 1.75
C ALA A 47 -2.29 1.74 0.83
N ALA A 48 -3.46 1.42 1.40
CA ALA A 48 -4.70 1.32 0.63
C ALA A 48 -5.08 2.67 -0.01
N ALA A 49 -5.00 3.78 0.73
CA ALA A 49 -5.27 5.11 0.18
C ALA A 49 -4.26 5.52 -0.91
N LEU A 50 -2.97 5.22 -0.69
CA LEU A 50 -1.89 5.53 -1.62
C LEU A 50 -2.01 4.70 -2.92
N SER A 51 -2.42 3.44 -2.83
CA SER A 51 -2.64 2.58 -4.00
C SER A 51 -3.70 3.16 -4.95
N ASN A 52 -4.76 3.77 -4.41
CA ASN A 52 -5.79 4.40 -5.21
C ASN A 52 -5.22 5.60 -6.00
N LYS A 53 -4.32 6.38 -5.39
CA LYS A 53 -3.62 7.47 -6.09
C LYS A 53 -2.79 6.93 -7.26
N TYR A 54 -2.04 5.85 -7.07
CA TYR A 54 -1.27 5.24 -8.17
C TYR A 54 -2.14 4.75 -9.32
N LYS A 55 -3.31 4.17 -9.03
CA LYS A 55 -4.28 3.74 -10.06
C LYS A 55 -4.82 4.93 -10.86
N VAL A 56 -5.15 6.04 -10.19
CA VAL A 56 -5.60 7.28 -10.85
C VAL A 56 -4.49 7.87 -11.71
N TRP A 57 -3.27 7.97 -11.18
CA TRP A 57 -2.11 8.47 -11.92
C TRP A 57 -1.81 7.66 -13.19
N ARG A 58 -1.90 6.32 -13.10
CA ARG A 58 -1.74 5.43 -14.26
C ARG A 58 -2.83 5.64 -15.30
N ARG A 59 -4.08 5.87 -14.88
CA ARG A 59 -5.19 6.14 -15.80
C ARG A 59 -5.06 7.52 -16.48
N ALA A 60 -4.42 8.48 -15.82
CA ALA A 60 -4.24 9.83 -16.35
C ALA A 60 -3.04 9.96 -17.32
N HIS A 61 -2.03 9.09 -17.20
CA HIS A 61 -0.79 9.13 -18.02
C HIS A 61 -0.58 7.90 -18.91
N GLY A 62 -1.52 6.95 -18.91
CA GLY A 62 -1.48 5.72 -19.69
C GLY A 62 -2.35 5.77 -20.93
#